data_AF-A0A0C2T873-F1
#
_entry.id   AF-A0A0C2T873-F1
#
_cell.length_a   1.000
_cell.length_b   1.000
_cell.length_c   1.000
_cell.angle_alpha   90.00
_cell.angle_beta   90.00
_cell.angle_gamma   90.00
#
_symmetry.space_group_name_H-M   'P 1'
#
loop_
_entity.id
_entity.type
_entity.pdbx_description
1 polymer ?
#
loop_
_entity_poly.entity_id
_entity_poly.type
_entity_poly.pdbx_seq_one_letter_code
_entity_poly.pdbx_strand_id
1 'polypeptide(L)'
;MSSVVKPPTVLPRARPDRSYASNPPKSKLGYFLWRQRMWFESTFGLTVMEPWEKVLMLTIFAILFVLVLTGFIKYLPHLAFMHRRAKYYLWGHENGDVFIEASRI
;
A
#
# COMPACT_ATOMS: atom_id res chain seq x y z
N MET A 1 57.56 -9.69 13.99
CA MET A 1 56.95 -10.92 14.53
C MET A 1 55.56 -11.06 13.92
N SER A 2 55.40 -11.88 12.90
CA SER A 2 54.10 -12.16 12.28
C SER A 2 53.34 -13.18 13.15
N SER A 3 52.22 -12.78 13.74
CA SER A 3 51.35 -13.70 14.46
C SER A 3 50.70 -14.66 13.46
N VAL A 4 51.03 -15.95 13.55
CA VAL A 4 50.36 -17.00 12.77
C VAL A 4 48.92 -17.10 13.26
N VAL A 5 47.99 -16.52 12.50
CA VAL A 5 46.55 -16.61 12.77
C VAL A 5 46.13 -18.04 12.45
N LYS A 6 45.77 -18.82 13.48
CA LYS A 6 45.21 -20.16 13.28
C LYS A 6 43.84 -20.01 12.61
N PRO A 7 43.53 -20.79 11.55
CA PRO A 7 42.22 -20.72 10.92
C PRO A 7 41.14 -21.11 11.93
N PRO A 8 39.96 -20.46 11.89
CA PRO A 8 38.86 -20.79 12.79
C PRO A 8 38.43 -22.25 12.60
N THR A 9 38.20 -22.94 13.72
CA THR A 9 37.86 -24.38 13.78
C THR A 9 36.48 -24.67 13.16
N VAL A 10 35.64 -23.65 13.03
CA VAL A 10 34.31 -23.73 12.44
C VAL A 10 34.24 -22.74 11.29
N LEU A 11 34.01 -23.27 10.09
CA LEU A 11 33.79 -22.44 8.91
C LEU A 11 32.43 -21.74 9.03
N PRO A 12 32.30 -20.48 8.58
CA PRO A 12 31.00 -19.85 8.47
C PRO A 12 30.11 -20.72 7.56
N ARG A 13 28.82 -20.79 7.86
CA ARG A 13 27.87 -21.55 7.04
C ARG A 13 27.93 -21.03 5.60
N ALA A 14 28.02 -21.93 4.64
CA ALA A 14 28.06 -21.60 3.21
C ALA A 14 26.81 -20.87 2.72
N ARG A 15 25.69 -20.95 3.45
CA ARG A 15 24.43 -20.28 3.14
C ARG A 15 24.17 -19.15 4.14
N PRO A 16 23.73 -17.96 3.68
CA PRO A 16 23.26 -16.90 4.56
C PRO A 16 22.13 -17.41 5.45
N ASP A 17 22.09 -16.99 6.72
CA ASP A 17 21.01 -17.39 7.61
C ASP A 17 19.68 -16.75 7.16
N ARG A 18 18.76 -17.57 6.68
CA ARG A 18 17.40 -17.17 6.26
C ARG A 18 16.35 -17.52 7.31
N SER A 19 16.77 -17.75 8.56
CA SER A 19 15.88 -18.08 9.67
C SER A 19 14.70 -17.11 9.83
N TYR A 20 14.87 -15.84 9.48
CA TYR A 20 13.82 -14.82 9.50
C TYR A 20 12.68 -15.06 8.48
N ALA A 21 12.99 -15.71 7.36
CA ALA A 21 12.04 -16.03 6.30
C ALA A 21 11.51 -17.46 6.42
N SER A 22 12.23 -18.38 7.07
CA SER A 22 11.80 -19.78 7.19
C SER A 22 10.95 -20.07 8.43
N ASN A 23 10.96 -19.20 9.44
CA ASN A 23 10.25 -19.42 10.70
C ASN A 23 9.11 -18.42 10.89
N PRO A 24 7.89 -18.70 10.38
CA PRO A 24 6.75 -17.86 10.65
C PRO A 24 6.38 -17.90 12.15
N PRO A 25 5.96 -16.77 12.73
CA PRO A 25 5.48 -16.74 14.11
C PRO A 25 4.20 -17.58 14.29
N LYS A 26 4.11 -18.28 15.43
CA LYS A 26 3.00 -19.23 15.71
C LYS A 26 1.64 -18.56 15.97
N SER A 27 1.62 -17.25 16.22
CA SER A 27 0.39 -16.48 16.45
C SER A 27 -0.32 -16.15 15.13
N LYS A 28 -1.66 -16.19 15.09
CA LYS A 28 -2.46 -15.84 13.90
C LYS A 28 -2.19 -14.42 13.40
N LEU A 29 -2.17 -13.43 14.31
CA LEU A 29 -1.86 -12.04 13.96
C LEU A 29 -0.40 -11.90 13.53
N GLY A 30 0.50 -12.61 14.20
CA GLY A 30 1.91 -12.65 13.83
C GLY A 30 2.11 -13.18 12.41
N TYR A 31 1.40 -14.25 12.04
CA TYR A 31 1.48 -14.84 10.72
C TYR A 31 0.97 -13.89 9.63
N PHE A 32 -0.13 -13.17 9.89
CA PHE A 32 -0.66 -12.18 8.97
C PHE A 32 0.33 -11.03 8.74
N LEU A 33 0.89 -10.46 9.82
CA LEU A 33 1.90 -9.40 9.71
C LEU A 33 3.19 -9.89 9.05
N TRP A 34 3.63 -11.10 9.37
CA TRP A 34 4.79 -11.73 8.73
C TRP A 34 4.57 -11.92 7.22
N ARG A 35 3.39 -12.39 6.82
CA ARG A 35 3.02 -12.54 5.40
C ARG A 35 3.03 -11.20 4.69
N GLN A 36 2.42 -10.18 5.29
CA GLN A 36 2.35 -8.85 4.67
C GLN A 36 3.71 -8.19 4.55
N ARG A 37 4.55 -8.35 5.58
CA ARG A 37 5.95 -7.94 5.57
C ARG A 37 6.73 -8.65 4.47
N MET A 38 6.62 -9.97 4.33
CA MET A 38 7.32 -10.75 3.30
C MET A 38 6.89 -10.34 1.89
N TRP A 39 5.59 -10.11 1.68
CA TRP A 39 5.08 -9.61 0.40
C TRP A 39 5.68 -8.24 0.08
N PHE A 40 5.65 -7.33 1.04
CA PHE A 40 6.19 -5.99 0.88
C PHE A 40 7.72 -5.98 0.66
N GLU A 41 8.47 -6.76 1.43
CA GLU A 41 9.93 -6.93 1.25
C GLU A 41 10.28 -7.50 -0.13
N SER A 42 9.47 -8.43 -0.65
CA SER A 42 9.67 -9.04 -1.97
C SER A 42 9.29 -8.11 -3.12
N THR A 43 8.18 -7.38 -3.03
CA THR A 43 7.72 -6.49 -4.11
C THR A 43 8.68 -5.32 -4.34
N PHE A 44 9.24 -4.78 -3.26
CA PHE A 44 10.12 -3.61 -3.32
C PHE A 44 11.62 -3.97 -3.32
N GLY A 45 11.97 -5.26 -3.29
CA GLY A 45 13.37 -5.70 -3.29
C GLY A 45 14.18 -5.20 -2.08
N LEU A 46 13.51 -4.94 -0.95
CA LEU A 46 14.12 -4.34 0.25
C LEU A 46 15.19 -5.23 0.88
N THR A 47 15.29 -6.50 0.47
CA THR A 47 16.31 -7.42 0.96
C THR A 47 17.72 -7.08 0.47
N VAL A 48 17.85 -6.38 -0.67
CA VAL A 48 19.14 -6.09 -1.31
C VAL A 48 19.65 -4.69 -0.97
N MET A 49 18.75 -3.76 -0.65
CA MET A 49 19.09 -2.36 -0.37
C MET A 49 19.86 -2.18 0.93
N GLU A 50 20.65 -1.10 1.00
CA GLU A 50 21.29 -0.70 2.24
C GLU A 50 20.26 -0.15 3.25
N PRO A 51 20.56 -0.16 4.57
CA PRO A 51 19.61 0.27 5.59
C PRO A 51 19.08 1.69 5.38
N TRP A 52 19.91 2.62 4.89
CA TRP A 52 19.52 4.00 4.66
C TRP A 52 18.63 4.17 3.42
N GLU A 53 18.91 3.44 2.33
CA GLU A 53 18.11 3.44 1.10
C GLU A 53 16.68 2.97 1.37
N LYS A 54 16.54 1.95 2.23
CA LYS A 54 15.21 1.46 2.66
C LYS A 54 14.41 2.56 3.34
N VAL A 55 15.04 3.32 4.25
CA VAL A 55 14.36 4.41 4.95
C VAL A 55 13.88 5.46 3.94
N LEU A 56 14.73 5.86 2.99
CA LEU A 56 14.32 6.82 1.95
C LEU A 56 13.16 6.29 1.10
N MET A 57 13.25 5.05 0.61
CA MET A 57 12.21 4.46 -0.24
C MET A 57 10.86 4.39 0.50
N LEU A 58 10.88 4.00 1.78
CA LEU A 58 9.69 3.98 2.63
C LEU A 58 9.11 5.37 2.85
N THR A 59 9.95 6.40 3.05
CA THR A 59 9.46 7.77 3.23
C THR A 59 8.80 8.32 1.96
N ILE A 60 9.41 8.09 0.79
CA ILE A 60 8.83 8.51 -0.49
C ILE A 60 7.50 7.80 -0.72
N PHE A 61 7.44 6.48 -0.49
CA PHE A 61 6.22 5.72 -0.65
C PHE A 61 5.13 6.20 0.33
N ALA A 62 5.49 6.49 1.59
CA ALA A 62 4.56 7.03 2.58
C ALA A 62 4.02 8.41 2.16
N ILE A 63 4.87 9.31 1.66
CA ILE A 63 4.46 10.62 1.16
C ILE A 63 3.50 10.47 -0.03
N LEU A 64 3.85 9.64 -1.02
CA LEU A 64 2.99 9.37 -2.17
C LEU A 64 1.65 8.77 -1.73
N PHE A 65 1.67 7.80 -0.82
CA PHE A 65 0.47 7.17 -0.30
C PHE A 65 -0.43 8.17 0.42
N VAL A 66 0.13 9.04 1.28
CA VAL A 66 -0.62 10.10 1.95
C VAL A 66 -1.17 11.11 0.94
N LEU A 67 -0.40 11.48 -0.09
CA LEU A 67 -0.84 12.41 -1.12
C LEU A 67 -2.01 11.82 -1.92
N VAL A 68 -1.90 10.55 -2.32
CA VAL A 68 -2.95 9.79 -3.00
C VAL A 68 -4.19 9.70 -2.11
N LEU A 69 -4.04 9.28 -0.85
CA LEU A 69 -5.15 9.15 0.10
C LEU A 69 -5.84 10.49 0.35
N THR A 70 -5.06 11.56 0.51
CA THR A 70 -5.57 12.93 0.64
C THR A 70 -6.33 13.34 -0.62
N GLY A 71 -5.78 13.01 -1.80
CA GLY A 71 -6.44 13.18 -3.09
C GLY A 71 -7.78 12.45 -3.14
N PHE A 72 -7.83 11.17 -2.79
CA PHE A 72 -9.08 10.40 -2.72
C PHE A 72 -10.10 11.03 -1.76
N ILE A 73 -9.70 11.35 -0.53
CA ILE A 73 -10.61 11.94 0.48
C ILE A 73 -11.16 13.29 0.02
N LYS A 74 -10.34 14.13 -0.61
CA LYS A 74 -10.78 15.45 -1.10
C LYS A 74 -11.54 15.38 -2.43
N TYR A 75 -11.22 14.43 -3.30
CA TYR A 75 -11.74 14.37 -4.66
C TYR A 75 -13.01 13.51 -4.78
N LEU A 76 -13.13 12.42 -4.01
CA LEU A 76 -14.34 11.59 -3.96
C LEU A 76 -15.64 12.38 -3.68
N PRO A 77 -15.71 13.28 -2.68
CA PRO A 77 -16.94 14.06 -2.46
C PRO A 77 -17.21 15.03 -3.61
N HIS A 78 -16.17 15.52 -4.29
CA HIS A 78 -16.32 16.42 -5.43
C HIS A 78 -16.94 15.71 -6.63
N LEU A 79 -16.51 14.47 -6.90
CA LEU A 79 -17.12 13.61 -7.93
C LEU A 79 -18.59 13.32 -7.63
N ALA A 80 -18.95 13.06 -6.37
CA ALA A 80 -20.35 12.82 -5.99
C ALA A 80 -21.24 14.06 -6.24
N PHE A 81 -20.72 15.25 -5.96
CA PHE A 81 -21.43 16.51 -6.20
C PHE A 81 -21.55 16.81 -7.70
N MET A 82 -20.47 16.65 -8.47
CA MET A 82 -20.49 16.79 -9.93
C MET A 82 -21.45 15.80 -10.58
N HIS A 83 -21.47 14.55 -10.12
CA HIS A 83 -22.40 13.53 -10.60
C HIS A 83 -23.87 13.91 -10.33
N ARG A 84 -24.17 14.50 -9.17
CA ARG A 84 -25.52 15.01 -8.88
C ARG A 84 -25.94 16.13 -9.83
N ARG A 85 -25.03 17.06 -10.16
CA ARG A 85 -25.29 18.15 -11.11
C ARG A 85 -25.40 17.63 -12.54
N ALA A 86 -24.52 16.73 -12.96
CA ALA A 86 -24.57 16.10 -14.27
C ALA A 86 -25.92 15.39 -14.48
N LYS A 87 -26.41 14.64 -13.48
CA LYS A 87 -27.75 14.04 -13.52
C LYS A 87 -28.86 15.09 -13.68
N TYR A 88 -28.77 16.22 -12.98
CA TYR A 88 -29.76 17.29 -13.13
C TYR A 88 -29.80 17.87 -14.55
N TYR A 89 -28.63 18.05 -15.18
CA TYR A 89 -28.54 18.62 -16.53
C TYR A 89 -28.82 17.60 -17.64
N LEU A 90 -28.40 16.34 -17.49
CA LEU A 90 -28.65 15.28 -18.46
C LEU A 90 -30.08 14.75 -18.41
N TRP A 91 -30.66 14.65 -17.21
CA TRP A 91 -31.96 14.02 -16.98
C TRP A 91 -33.06 15.05 -16.69
N GLY A 92 -32.84 16.31 -17.07
CA GLY A 92 -33.71 17.48 -16.87
C GLY A 92 -35.06 17.17 -16.22
N HIS A 93 -35.15 17.34 -14.90
CA HIS A 93 -36.41 17.46 -14.14
C HIS A 93 -37.61 16.61 -14.65
N GLU A 94 -37.54 15.29 -14.60
CA GLU A 94 -38.60 14.45 -15.20
C GLU A 94 -39.93 14.39 -14.41
N ASN A 95 -40.11 15.09 -13.29
CA ASN A 95 -41.26 14.85 -12.40
C ASN A 95 -42.16 16.07 -12.08
N GLY A 96 -41.84 17.29 -12.51
CA GLY A 96 -42.69 18.46 -12.21
C GLY A 96 -43.57 18.91 -13.36
N ASP A 97 -43.10 18.80 -14.60
CA ASP A 97 -43.78 19.38 -15.75
C ASP A 97 -44.80 18.42 -16.37
N VAL A 98 -44.55 17.11 -16.32
CA VAL A 98 -45.49 16.08 -16.83
C VAL A 98 -46.75 15.96 -15.96
N PHE A 99 -46.64 16.16 -14.64
CA PHE A 99 -47.79 16.13 -13.73
C PHE A 99 -48.68 17.37 -13.86
N ILE A 100 -48.09 18.54 -14.18
CA ILE A 100 -48.86 19.77 -14.40
C ILE A 100 -49.59 19.72 -15.75
N GLU A 101 -48.96 19.16 -16.79
CA GLU A 101 -49.60 18.96 -18.10
C GLU A 101 -50.72 17.90 -18.03
N ALA A 102 -50.52 16.79 -17.30
CA ALA A 102 -51.54 15.75 -17.12
C ALA A 102 -52.73 16.17 -16.25
N SER A 103 -52.59 17.21 -15.41
CA SER A 103 -53.70 17.81 -14.65
C SER A 103 -54.51 18.84 -15.43
N ARG A 104 -54.05 19.20 -16.65
CA ARG A 104 -54.66 20.19 -17.54
C ARG A 104 -55.49 19.56 -18.66
N ILE A 105 -55.64 18.24 -18.69
CA ILE A 105 -56.42 17.48 -19.68
C ILE A 105 -57.64 16.83 -19.04
#